data_AF-A0A1M3NIN8-F1
#
_entry.id   AF-A0A1M3NIN8-F1
#
_cell.length_a   1.000
_cell.length_b   1.000
_cell.length_c   1.000
_cell.angle_alpha   90.00
_cell.angle_beta   90.00
_cell.angle_gamma   90.00
#
_symmetry.space_group_name_H-M   'P 1'
#
loop_
_entity.id
_entity.type
_entity.pdbx_description
1 polymer ?
#
loop_
_entity_poly.entity_id
_entity_poly.type
_entity_poly.pdbx_seq_one_letter_code
_entity_poly.pdbx_strand_id
1 'polypeptide(L)'
;MKKTALALTLGAVASLAACEAHDHDDVAPNLTVTISGEGGALTGFAFPPASANALAFVDGWDVKFERILVTVDDIALADNPDLNPTDQSQTGHVVATAKGPWAVDMSKPGAVTDIRPMAQTFPLSDDHDHDHDHGHAHGGEGRNPSAQPLARFDALDGNKSFDPATRYAFGFDIVTASAAATPTNLDEAAKADYAEMTAKGLSVLYVGTATFKGVDCKSSDPTYEFEKLPKTVKFRFGFKTPTTYKNCQNTDLRGKAFDGEEAQRGVQVSDPTTAQITLHVDHPFWNTVDHDASDLYFDQMAAIASPDGTLTIDDLAKLDFTSFKDSEGKPLPWRSCIADKPVKSGMRKFDSGSVPVNASAAPESALRNYADFVSYQQSTQGHLNADGLCAVERRFAAPR
;
A
#
# COMPACT_ATOMS: atom_id res chain seq x y z
N MET A 1 -27.15 2.23 -97.35
CA MET A 1 -28.36 2.09 -96.51
C MET A 1 -28.09 1.05 -95.43
N LYS A 2 -28.24 1.42 -94.14
CA LYS A 2 -28.55 0.59 -92.95
C LYS A 2 -27.62 -0.62 -92.67
N LYS A 3 -27.15 -0.95 -91.47
CA LYS A 3 -27.16 -0.45 -90.08
C LYS A 3 -26.13 -1.37 -89.42
N THR A 4 -25.06 -0.86 -88.82
CA THR A 4 -24.14 -1.71 -88.02
C THR A 4 -24.33 -1.34 -86.56
N ALA A 5 -24.76 -2.33 -85.77
CA ALA A 5 -25.06 -2.22 -84.36
C ALA A 5 -23.78 -1.94 -83.56
N LEU A 6 -23.87 -0.95 -82.67
CA LEU A 6 -22.85 -0.60 -81.69
C LEU A 6 -23.08 -1.48 -80.45
N ALA A 7 -22.18 -2.43 -80.20
CA ALA A 7 -22.19 -3.24 -78.98
C ALA A 7 -21.51 -2.45 -77.85
N LEU A 8 -22.30 -2.02 -76.87
CA LEU A 8 -21.83 -1.38 -75.64
C LEU A 8 -21.31 -2.48 -74.70
N THR A 9 -20.00 -2.59 -74.54
CA THR A 9 -19.38 -3.45 -73.51
C THR A 9 -19.32 -2.67 -72.20
N LEU A 10 -20.16 -3.08 -71.24
CA LEU A 10 -20.09 -2.63 -69.85
C LEU A 10 -18.81 -3.20 -69.22
N GLY A 11 -17.81 -2.35 -68.99
CA GLY A 11 -16.65 -2.70 -68.18
C GLY A 11 -17.05 -2.72 -66.71
N ALA A 12 -17.13 -3.92 -66.13
CA ALA A 12 -17.22 -4.07 -64.68
C ALA A 12 -15.85 -3.71 -64.08
N VAL A 13 -15.76 -2.53 -63.46
CA VAL A 13 -14.63 -2.15 -62.61
C VAL A 13 -14.81 -2.91 -61.30
N ALA A 14 -14.07 -4.00 -61.13
CA ALA A 14 -13.93 -4.64 -59.83
C ALA A 14 -13.02 -3.76 -58.96
N SER A 15 -13.61 -2.97 -58.09
CA SER A 15 -12.91 -2.34 -56.97
C SER A 15 -12.47 -3.44 -56.00
N LEU A 16 -11.22 -3.87 -56.14
CA LEU A 16 -10.50 -4.59 -55.09
C LEU A 16 -10.40 -3.64 -53.89
N ALA A 17 -11.29 -3.83 -52.91
CA ALA A 17 -11.07 -3.32 -51.57
C ALA A 17 -9.85 -4.06 -51.02
N ALA A 18 -8.68 -3.43 -51.08
CA ALA A 18 -7.54 -3.85 -50.29
C ALA A 18 -7.95 -3.67 -48.83
N CYS A 19 -8.19 -4.77 -48.13
CA CYS A 19 -8.07 -4.78 -46.68
C CYS A 19 -6.61 -4.45 -46.38
N GLU A 20 -6.30 -3.19 -46.07
CA GLU A 20 -5.08 -2.87 -45.33
C GLU A 20 -5.18 -3.64 -44.02
N ALA A 21 -4.41 -4.72 -43.92
CA ALA A 21 -4.08 -5.28 -42.63
C ALA A 21 -3.41 -4.15 -41.86
N HIS A 22 -4.07 -3.65 -40.81
CA HIS A 22 -3.38 -2.84 -39.83
C HIS A 22 -2.26 -3.72 -39.28
N ASP A 23 -1.01 -3.41 -39.66
CA ASP A 23 0.17 -3.85 -38.94
C ASP A 23 -0.02 -3.37 -37.50
N HIS A 24 -0.56 -4.24 -36.65
CA HIS A 24 -0.31 -4.13 -35.23
C HIS A 24 1.19 -4.37 -35.13
N ASP A 25 1.97 -3.30 -34.93
CA ASP A 25 3.32 -3.44 -34.42
C ASP A 25 3.19 -4.28 -33.14
N ASP A 26 3.53 -5.57 -33.23
CA ASP A 26 3.48 -6.51 -32.11
C ASP A 26 4.44 -5.99 -31.03
N VAL A 27 3.91 -5.18 -30.11
CA VAL A 27 4.70 -4.67 -29.00
C VAL A 27 5.02 -5.86 -28.11
N ALA A 28 6.30 -6.23 -28.06
CA ALA A 28 6.75 -7.33 -27.23
C ALA A 28 6.25 -7.17 -25.78
N PRO A 29 5.73 -8.26 -25.15
CA PRO A 29 5.29 -8.22 -23.77
C PRO A 29 6.41 -7.71 -22.86
N ASN A 30 6.06 -6.78 -21.98
CA ASN A 30 6.99 -6.22 -20.99
C ASN A 30 6.23 -5.91 -19.71
N LEU A 31 6.95 -5.92 -18.59
CA LEU A 31 6.42 -5.57 -17.29
C LEU A 31 7.05 -4.26 -16.81
N THR A 32 6.24 -3.25 -16.57
CA THR A 32 6.65 -2.03 -15.85
C THR A 32 6.26 -2.15 -14.40
N VAL A 33 7.19 -1.89 -13.49
CA VAL A 33 6.93 -1.86 -12.05
C VAL A 33 6.91 -0.43 -11.56
N THR A 34 5.84 -0.09 -10.86
CA THR A 34 5.60 1.22 -10.25
C THR A 34 5.39 1.08 -8.75
N ILE A 35 5.47 2.18 -8.01
CA ILE A 35 5.14 2.23 -6.59
C ILE A 35 4.23 3.42 -6.25
N SER A 36 3.30 3.23 -5.32
CA SER A 36 2.45 4.28 -4.79
C SER A 36 2.16 4.05 -3.30
N GLY A 37 1.87 5.13 -2.57
CA GLY A 37 1.24 5.06 -1.23
C GLY A 37 -0.29 5.29 -1.30
N GLU A 38 -0.89 5.01 -2.45
CA GLU A 38 -2.29 5.29 -2.81
C GLU A 38 -2.73 6.74 -2.63
N GLY A 39 -4.05 6.97 -2.61
CA GLY A 39 -4.65 8.27 -2.30
C GLY A 39 -4.30 8.74 -0.88
N GLY A 40 -4.14 7.81 0.07
CA GLY A 40 -3.83 8.12 1.47
C GLY A 40 -2.48 8.82 1.67
N ALA A 41 -1.43 8.42 0.96
CA ALA A 41 -0.13 9.08 1.05
C ALA A 41 -0.15 10.51 0.47
N LEU A 42 -0.96 10.74 -0.57
CA LEU A 42 -1.02 12.03 -1.27
C LEU A 42 -1.95 13.03 -0.58
N THR A 43 -3.08 12.56 -0.07
CA THR A 43 -4.15 13.42 0.44
C THR A 43 -4.32 13.34 1.95
N GLY A 44 -3.80 12.29 2.59
CA GLY A 44 -4.00 12.00 4.00
C GLY A 44 -5.36 11.39 4.29
N PHE A 45 -5.78 11.46 5.55
CA PHE A 45 -7.06 10.98 6.04
C PHE A 45 -7.85 12.17 6.54
N ALA A 46 -8.76 12.68 5.71
CA ALA A 46 -9.53 13.87 6.02
C ALA A 46 -10.58 13.59 7.12
N PHE A 47 -10.78 14.57 7.99
CA PHE A 47 -11.90 14.57 8.94
C PHE A 47 -12.71 15.88 8.83
N PRO A 48 -14.07 15.82 8.78
CA PRO A 48 -14.89 14.62 8.68
C PRO A 48 -14.63 13.83 7.39
N PRO A 49 -14.93 12.51 7.36
CA PRO A 49 -14.75 11.70 6.15
C PRO A 49 -15.62 12.22 5.00
N ALA A 50 -15.12 12.12 3.77
CA ALA A 50 -15.83 12.60 2.58
C ALA A 50 -17.10 11.79 2.25
N SER A 51 -17.15 10.54 2.70
CA SER A 51 -18.29 9.64 2.58
C SER A 51 -18.33 8.69 3.78
N ALA A 52 -19.43 7.97 3.99
CA ALA A 52 -19.55 7.02 5.11
C ALA A 52 -18.51 5.88 5.07
N ASN A 53 -18.01 5.56 3.87
CA ASN A 53 -17.05 4.48 3.64
C ASN A 53 -15.61 4.98 3.47
N ALA A 54 -15.39 6.30 3.48
CA ALA A 54 -14.04 6.85 3.39
C ALA A 54 -13.26 6.53 4.68
N LEU A 55 -12.04 6.01 4.52
CA LEU A 55 -11.08 5.83 5.61
C LEU A 55 -10.88 7.15 6.36
N ALA A 56 -11.08 7.11 7.68
CA ALA A 56 -10.85 8.24 8.57
C ALA A 56 -10.55 7.78 9.99
N PHE A 57 -9.90 8.66 10.75
CA PHE A 57 -9.67 8.45 12.17
C PHE A 57 -10.99 8.58 12.93
N VAL A 58 -11.44 7.48 13.51
CA VAL A 58 -12.72 7.36 14.20
C VAL A 58 -12.82 8.35 15.35
N ASP A 59 -11.69 8.67 15.99
CA ASP A 59 -11.59 9.62 17.09
C ASP A 59 -11.39 11.08 16.65
N GLY A 60 -11.67 11.42 15.38
CA GLY A 60 -11.88 12.80 14.94
C GLY A 60 -10.65 13.54 14.45
N TRP A 61 -9.62 12.82 14.00
CA TRP A 61 -8.37 13.40 13.56
C TRP A 61 -8.26 13.50 12.04
N ASP A 62 -7.84 14.68 11.58
CA ASP A 62 -7.40 14.91 10.20
C ASP A 62 -5.89 14.70 10.15
N VAL A 63 -5.43 13.70 9.41
CA VAL A 63 -4.00 13.36 9.31
C VAL A 63 -3.51 13.66 7.90
N LYS A 64 -2.45 14.44 7.79
CA LYS A 64 -1.78 14.74 6.52
C LYS A 64 -0.32 14.37 6.60
N PHE A 65 0.20 13.77 5.54
CA PHE A 65 1.61 13.47 5.41
C PHE A 65 2.32 14.58 4.66
N GLU A 66 3.42 15.08 5.23
CA GLU A 66 4.34 15.93 4.46
C GLU A 66 5.33 15.08 3.67
N ARG A 67 5.79 13.96 4.24
CA ARG A 67 6.73 13.02 3.60
C ARG A 67 6.45 11.59 4.00
N ILE A 68 6.58 10.69 3.04
CA ILE A 68 6.58 9.25 3.28
C ILE A 68 7.72 8.64 2.47
N LEU A 69 8.87 8.48 3.10
CA LEU A 69 10.07 8.00 2.43
C LEU A 69 10.23 6.49 2.63
N VAL A 70 10.52 5.79 1.54
CA VAL A 70 10.79 4.35 1.53
C VAL A 70 12.00 4.04 0.65
N THR A 71 12.79 3.04 1.06
CA THR A 71 13.83 2.44 0.24
C THR A 71 13.39 1.08 -0.25
N VAL A 72 13.18 0.94 -1.56
CA VAL A 72 12.78 -0.32 -2.22
C VAL A 72 13.98 -0.94 -2.91
N ASP A 73 14.10 -2.26 -2.87
CA ASP A 73 15.13 -3.01 -3.59
C ASP A 73 14.59 -4.37 -4.05
N ASP A 74 15.41 -5.12 -4.78
CA ASP A 74 15.23 -6.55 -5.04
C ASP A 74 13.84 -6.94 -5.57
N ILE A 75 13.32 -6.19 -6.55
CA ILE A 75 12.08 -6.55 -7.25
C ILE A 75 12.34 -7.82 -8.05
N ALA A 76 11.64 -8.91 -7.72
CA ALA A 76 11.91 -10.23 -8.24
C ALA A 76 10.66 -10.85 -8.91
N LEU A 77 10.92 -11.58 -10.00
CA LEU A 77 9.96 -12.50 -10.61
C LEU A 77 10.47 -13.93 -10.40
N ALA A 78 9.61 -14.82 -9.94
CA ALA A 78 9.92 -16.24 -9.79
C ALA A 78 8.88 -17.14 -10.46
N ASP A 79 9.31 -18.32 -10.89
CA ASP A 79 8.42 -19.33 -11.47
C ASP A 79 7.40 -19.84 -10.44
N ASN A 80 6.29 -20.40 -10.92
CA ASN A 80 5.34 -21.18 -10.14
C ASN A 80 4.89 -20.50 -8.81
N PRO A 81 4.10 -19.41 -8.89
CA PRO A 81 3.52 -18.76 -7.71
C PRO A 81 2.62 -19.68 -6.87
N ASP A 82 2.14 -20.77 -7.47
CA ASP A 82 1.23 -21.73 -6.86
C ASP A 82 1.97 -22.98 -6.37
N LEU A 83 3.31 -22.93 -6.22
CA LEU A 83 4.13 -24.08 -5.81
C LEU A 83 3.58 -24.78 -4.57
N ASN A 84 3.10 -24.00 -3.59
CA ASN A 84 2.45 -24.51 -2.40
C ASN A 84 1.11 -23.80 -2.14
N PRO A 85 -0.03 -24.48 -2.35
CA PRO A 85 -1.36 -23.91 -2.12
C PRO A 85 -1.60 -23.40 -0.70
N THR A 86 -0.91 -23.95 0.31
CA THR A 86 -1.13 -23.60 1.73
C THR A 86 -0.03 -22.71 2.32
N ASP A 87 0.99 -22.37 1.54
CA ASP A 87 2.10 -21.51 1.97
C ASP A 87 2.43 -20.52 0.85
N GLN A 88 1.89 -19.30 0.98
CA GLN A 88 2.10 -18.22 0.03
C GLN A 88 3.59 -17.88 -0.14
N SER A 89 4.45 -18.12 0.85
CA SER A 89 5.86 -17.74 0.77
C SER A 89 6.70 -18.60 -0.21
N GLN A 90 6.16 -19.73 -0.66
CA GLN A 90 6.88 -20.68 -1.51
C GLN A 90 6.61 -20.43 -3.00
N THR A 91 7.70 -20.30 -3.75
CA THR A 91 7.72 -20.12 -5.21
C THR A 91 8.75 -21.05 -5.84
N GLY A 92 8.73 -21.17 -7.15
CA GLY A 92 9.84 -21.72 -7.94
C GLY A 92 11.08 -20.81 -7.95
N HIS A 93 11.94 -21.03 -8.94
CA HIS A 93 13.20 -20.30 -9.09
C HIS A 93 12.96 -18.84 -9.50
N VAL A 94 13.80 -17.93 -9.01
CA VAL A 94 13.85 -16.55 -9.52
C VAL A 94 14.30 -16.58 -10.98
N VAL A 95 13.52 -15.92 -11.84
CA VAL A 95 13.72 -15.86 -13.30
C VAL A 95 13.96 -14.45 -13.83
N ALA A 96 13.79 -13.43 -13.00
CA ALA A 96 14.24 -12.08 -13.28
C ALA A 96 14.40 -11.31 -11.98
N THR A 97 15.31 -10.33 -11.95
CA THR A 97 15.42 -9.39 -10.83
C THR A 97 15.79 -8.01 -11.34
N ALA A 98 15.11 -6.98 -10.83
CA ALA A 98 15.55 -5.61 -10.93
C ALA A 98 16.16 -5.19 -9.58
N LYS A 99 17.45 -4.88 -9.60
CA LYS A 99 18.19 -4.41 -8.43
C LYS A 99 18.11 -2.88 -8.36
N GLY A 100 17.69 -2.37 -7.21
CA GLY A 100 17.78 -0.96 -6.84
C GLY A 100 19.10 -0.70 -6.10
N PRO A 101 19.08 -0.05 -4.92
CA PRO A 101 17.90 0.45 -4.20
C PRO A 101 17.34 1.75 -4.79
N TRP A 102 16.04 1.98 -4.65
CA TRP A 102 15.36 3.23 -5.03
C TRP A 102 14.84 3.95 -3.78
N ALA A 103 15.12 5.24 -3.70
CA ALA A 103 14.60 6.10 -2.64
C ALA A 103 13.43 6.92 -3.17
N VAL A 104 12.24 6.68 -2.59
CA VAL A 104 10.96 7.19 -3.09
C VAL A 104 10.28 8.01 -2.01
N ASP A 105 9.72 9.16 -2.38
CA ASP A 105 8.78 9.91 -1.55
C ASP A 105 7.36 9.68 -2.05
N MET A 106 6.56 8.93 -1.29
CA MET A 106 5.20 8.57 -1.68
C MET A 106 4.18 9.67 -1.39
N SER A 107 4.54 10.73 -0.65
CA SER A 107 3.65 11.90 -0.48
C SER A 107 3.64 12.80 -1.72
N LYS A 108 4.45 12.47 -2.74
CA LYS A 108 4.54 13.18 -4.00
C LYS A 108 3.99 12.30 -5.13
N PRO A 109 3.27 12.88 -6.10
CA PRO A 109 2.93 12.15 -7.30
C PRO A 109 4.22 11.78 -8.06
N GLY A 110 4.23 10.59 -8.64
CA GLY A 110 5.27 10.17 -9.57
C GLY A 110 5.30 11.05 -10.81
N ALA A 111 6.49 11.21 -11.40
CA ALA A 111 6.63 11.85 -12.70
C ALA A 111 6.12 10.88 -13.78
N VAL A 112 4.82 10.88 -14.05
CA VAL A 112 4.21 10.07 -15.12
C VAL A 112 4.48 10.75 -16.47
N THR A 113 5.74 10.75 -16.91
CA THR A 113 6.09 11.21 -18.26
C THR A 113 6.43 10.07 -19.20
N ASP A 114 6.60 8.84 -18.70
CA ASP A 114 7.10 7.71 -19.51
C ASP A 114 6.27 6.41 -19.43
N ILE A 115 5.17 6.41 -18.65
CA ILE A 115 4.18 5.34 -18.75
C ILE A 115 3.19 5.80 -19.81
N ARG A 116 3.25 5.20 -21.02
CA ARG A 116 2.26 5.44 -22.06
C ARG A 116 0.87 5.35 -21.42
N PRO A 117 -0.05 6.30 -21.69
CA PRO A 117 -1.38 6.25 -21.11
C PRO A 117 -2.00 4.90 -21.45
N MET A 118 -2.31 4.11 -20.42
CA MET A 118 -3.11 2.90 -20.61
C MET A 118 -4.46 3.35 -21.16
N ALA A 119 -4.70 3.08 -22.44
CA ALA A 119 -5.91 3.52 -23.14
C ALA A 119 -7.19 2.80 -22.65
N GLN A 120 -7.09 1.92 -21.65
CA GLN A 120 -8.22 1.27 -21.02
C GLN A 120 -7.96 1.17 -19.52
N THR A 121 -8.44 2.16 -18.76
CA THR A 121 -8.99 1.86 -17.44
C THR A 121 -10.15 0.91 -17.71
N PHE A 122 -9.94 -0.40 -17.57
CA PHE A 122 -11.10 -1.27 -17.43
C PHE A 122 -11.85 -0.74 -16.21
N PRO A 123 -13.14 -0.36 -16.34
CA PRO A 123 -13.94 -0.20 -15.14
C PRO A 123 -13.82 -1.53 -14.41
N LEU A 124 -13.25 -1.50 -13.21
CA LEU A 124 -13.47 -2.58 -12.25
C LEU A 124 -14.99 -2.69 -12.20
N SER A 125 -15.50 -3.83 -12.65
CA SER A 125 -16.93 -4.05 -12.71
C SER A 125 -17.48 -3.91 -11.30
N ASP A 126 -18.20 -2.82 -11.06
CA ASP A 126 -19.02 -2.55 -9.86
C ASP A 126 -20.19 -3.57 -9.70
N ASP A 127 -20.12 -4.74 -10.34
CA ASP A 127 -21.22 -5.71 -10.46
C ASP A 127 -21.02 -6.98 -9.60
N HIS A 128 -20.06 -6.99 -8.68
CA HIS A 128 -20.09 -7.95 -7.57
C HIS A 128 -20.41 -7.26 -6.26
N ASP A 129 -21.72 -7.10 -6.08
CA ASP A 129 -22.48 -7.24 -4.83
C ASP A 129 -21.91 -8.38 -3.97
N HIS A 130 -20.77 -8.14 -3.33
CA HIS A 130 -20.43 -8.83 -2.09
C HIS A 130 -21.21 -8.14 -0.98
N ASP A 131 -22.49 -8.51 -0.90
CA ASP A 131 -23.44 -8.22 0.18
C ASP A 131 -23.02 -8.99 1.47
N HIS A 132 -21.78 -8.75 1.89
CA HIS A 132 -21.29 -9.13 3.21
C HIS A 132 -21.00 -7.84 3.98
N ASP A 133 -21.93 -7.58 4.88
CA ASP A 133 -22.06 -6.58 5.94
C ASP A 133 -20.86 -6.49 6.91
N HIS A 134 -19.65 -6.43 6.37
CA HIS A 134 -18.43 -6.10 7.08
C HIS A 134 -17.87 -4.87 6.39
N GLY A 135 -17.93 -3.73 7.08
CA GLY A 135 -17.44 -2.44 6.61
C GLY A 135 -15.93 -2.47 6.45
N HIS A 136 -15.46 -3.15 5.41
CA HIS A 136 -14.08 -3.23 5.02
C HIS A 136 -13.65 -1.86 4.51
N ALA A 137 -12.70 -1.25 5.21
CA ALA A 137 -12.19 0.05 4.88
C ALA A 137 -11.09 -0.04 3.81
N HIS A 138 -11.33 -0.78 2.72
CA HIS A 138 -10.46 -0.68 1.54
C HIS A 138 -10.89 0.58 0.79
N GLY A 139 -10.00 1.57 0.73
CA GLY A 139 -10.18 2.70 -0.17
C GLY A 139 -10.18 2.15 -1.59
N GLY A 140 -11.37 1.97 -2.18
CA GLY A 140 -11.60 1.33 -3.48
C GLY A 140 -11.04 2.08 -4.69
N GLU A 141 -9.91 2.76 -4.56
CA GLU A 141 -9.22 3.40 -5.66
C GLU A 141 -8.18 2.41 -6.21
N GLY A 142 -8.58 1.65 -7.25
CA GLY A 142 -7.62 0.84 -8.00
C GLY A 142 -6.37 1.62 -8.44
N ARG A 143 -5.30 0.92 -8.82
CA ARG A 143 -3.96 1.43 -9.20
C ARG A 143 -3.86 2.96 -9.34
N ASN A 144 -3.07 3.59 -8.47
CA ASN A 144 -2.89 5.04 -8.49
C ASN A 144 -2.25 5.50 -9.81
N PRO A 145 -2.90 6.38 -10.59
CA PRO A 145 -2.37 6.85 -11.86
C PRO A 145 -1.12 7.71 -11.70
N SER A 146 -0.83 8.20 -10.49
CA SER A 146 0.34 9.00 -10.13
C SER A 146 1.47 8.15 -9.50
N ALA A 147 1.51 6.85 -9.76
CA ALA A 147 2.57 5.98 -9.24
C ALA A 147 3.94 6.29 -9.85
N GLN A 148 4.99 6.14 -9.04
CA GLN A 148 6.37 6.37 -9.45
C GLN A 148 6.93 5.11 -10.15
N PRO A 149 7.44 5.19 -11.39
CA PRO A 149 8.13 4.07 -12.01
C PRO A 149 9.44 3.74 -11.28
N LEU A 150 9.71 2.45 -11.11
CA LEU A 150 10.94 1.92 -10.49
C LEU A 150 11.78 1.08 -11.46
N ALA A 151 11.13 0.14 -12.15
CA ALA A 151 11.82 -0.83 -12.98
C ALA A 151 10.99 -1.23 -14.20
N ARG A 152 11.67 -1.80 -15.20
CA ARG A 152 11.05 -2.37 -16.39
C ARG A 152 11.76 -3.68 -16.72
N PHE A 153 10.98 -4.71 -16.99
CA PHE A 153 11.44 -6.00 -17.50
C PHE A 153 10.98 -6.14 -18.94
N ASP A 154 11.91 -6.09 -19.89
CA ASP A 154 11.64 -6.39 -21.30
C ASP A 154 11.77 -7.90 -21.60
N ALA A 155 12.42 -8.65 -20.71
CA ALA A 155 12.61 -10.09 -20.79
C ALA A 155 12.92 -10.66 -19.40
N LEU A 156 12.83 -11.98 -19.28
CA LEU A 156 13.38 -12.76 -18.18
C LEU A 156 14.90 -12.96 -18.36
N ASP A 157 15.55 -13.48 -17.34
CA ASP A 157 16.99 -13.79 -17.33
C ASP A 157 17.38 -14.67 -18.52
N GLY A 158 18.54 -14.35 -19.10
CA GLY A 158 19.00 -14.97 -20.34
C GLY A 158 18.24 -14.52 -21.60
N ASN A 159 17.59 -13.35 -21.55
CA ASN A 159 16.81 -12.75 -22.64
C ASN A 159 15.63 -13.62 -23.09
N LYS A 160 15.05 -14.42 -22.18
CA LYS A 160 13.86 -15.21 -22.49
C LYS A 160 12.64 -14.29 -22.51
N SER A 161 11.83 -14.39 -23.55
CA SER A 161 10.55 -13.67 -23.61
C SER A 161 9.60 -14.16 -22.51
N PHE A 162 8.71 -13.26 -22.08
CA PHE A 162 7.57 -13.66 -21.25
C PHE A 162 6.66 -14.63 -22.02
N ASP A 163 6.12 -15.62 -21.31
CA ASP A 163 5.02 -16.43 -21.80
C ASP A 163 3.69 -15.81 -21.35
N PRO A 164 2.84 -15.33 -22.27
CA PRO A 164 1.54 -14.73 -21.96
C PRO A 164 0.60 -15.64 -21.17
N ALA A 165 0.79 -16.96 -21.19
CA ALA A 165 -0.02 -17.93 -20.45
C ALA A 165 0.52 -18.23 -19.04
N THR A 166 1.72 -17.74 -18.72
CA THR A 166 2.41 -18.06 -17.47
C THR A 166 2.25 -16.92 -16.45
N ARG A 167 1.95 -17.30 -15.19
CA ARG A 167 2.05 -16.41 -14.04
C ARG A 167 3.42 -16.53 -13.39
N TYR A 168 3.99 -15.40 -13.03
CA TYR A 168 5.24 -15.29 -12.28
C TYR A 168 4.95 -14.76 -10.89
N ALA A 169 5.45 -15.41 -9.85
CA ALA A 169 5.42 -14.86 -8.50
C ALA A 169 6.13 -13.50 -8.49
N PHE A 170 5.49 -12.50 -7.89
CA PHE A 170 6.04 -11.16 -7.76
C PHE A 170 6.46 -10.90 -6.31
N GLY A 171 7.62 -10.31 -6.11
CA GLY A 171 8.09 -9.89 -4.79
C GLY A 171 9.02 -8.69 -4.86
N PHE A 172 9.25 -8.07 -3.71
CA PHE A 172 10.14 -6.91 -3.55
C PHE A 172 10.59 -6.79 -2.09
N ASP A 173 11.65 -6.02 -1.86
CA ASP A 173 12.15 -5.71 -0.53
C ASP A 173 11.96 -4.23 -0.20
N ILE A 174 11.53 -3.95 1.04
CA ILE A 174 11.81 -2.69 1.71
C ILE A 174 13.11 -2.89 2.50
N VAL A 175 14.14 -2.12 2.19
CA VAL A 175 15.48 -2.26 2.77
C VAL A 175 15.86 -1.06 3.62
N THR A 176 16.97 -1.13 4.35
CA THR A 176 17.51 0.02 5.07
C THR A 176 17.98 1.09 4.07
N ALA A 177 17.67 2.36 4.36
CA ALA A 177 18.14 3.49 3.58
C ALA A 177 19.66 3.50 3.47
N SER A 178 20.14 3.75 2.25
CA SER A 178 21.56 3.77 1.95
C SER A 178 21.89 4.88 0.96
N ALA A 179 23.13 5.35 1.02
CA ALA A 179 23.68 6.31 0.06
C ALA A 179 23.80 5.75 -1.37
N ALA A 180 23.66 4.43 -1.54
CA ALA A 180 23.65 3.79 -2.86
C ALA A 180 22.28 3.90 -3.56
N ALA A 181 21.22 4.33 -2.85
CA ALA A 181 19.90 4.41 -3.43
C ALA A 181 19.79 5.50 -4.48
N THR A 182 19.14 5.17 -5.60
CA THR A 182 18.78 6.13 -6.64
C THR A 182 17.56 6.94 -6.19
N PRO A 183 17.67 8.27 -6.00
CA PRO A 183 16.51 9.09 -5.67
C PRO A 183 15.59 9.20 -6.90
N THR A 184 14.32 8.80 -6.76
CA THR A 184 13.36 8.82 -7.88
C THR A 184 12.61 10.13 -7.99
N ASN A 185 12.09 10.63 -6.87
CA ASN A 185 11.23 11.82 -6.80
C ASN A 185 11.45 12.64 -5.51
N LEU A 186 12.67 12.62 -4.96
CA LEU A 186 13.01 13.36 -3.75
C LEU A 186 13.29 14.84 -4.03
N ASP A 187 12.52 15.73 -3.40
CA ASP A 187 12.86 17.16 -3.31
C ASP A 187 14.00 17.40 -2.28
N GLU A 188 14.46 18.64 -2.13
CA GLU A 188 15.58 18.97 -1.23
C GLU A 188 15.27 18.63 0.24
N ALA A 189 14.02 18.80 0.68
CA ALA A 189 13.63 18.46 2.05
C ALA A 189 13.58 16.94 2.23
N ALA A 190 13.09 16.20 1.24
CA ALA A 190 13.09 14.75 1.23
C ALA A 190 14.52 14.17 1.20
N LYS A 191 15.45 14.80 0.46
CA LYS A 191 16.88 14.39 0.47
C LYS A 191 17.52 14.57 1.85
N ALA A 192 17.23 15.66 2.55
CA ALA A 192 17.73 15.88 3.91
C ALA A 192 17.20 14.82 4.90
N ASP A 193 15.91 14.49 4.79
CA ASP A 193 15.29 13.43 5.58
C ASP A 193 15.83 12.04 5.24
N TYR A 194 16.09 11.77 3.95
CA TYR A 194 16.67 10.51 3.53
C TYR A 194 18.13 10.34 4.02
N ALA A 195 18.88 11.44 4.10
CA ALA A 195 20.19 11.44 4.74
C ALA A 195 20.09 11.09 6.24
N GLU A 196 19.06 11.58 6.94
CA GLU A 196 18.77 11.15 8.32
C GLU A 196 18.41 9.66 8.38
N MET A 197 17.58 9.15 7.47
CA MET A 197 17.26 7.71 7.39
C MET A 197 18.52 6.87 7.26
N THR A 198 19.43 7.26 6.36
CA THR A 198 20.71 6.58 6.16
C THR A 198 21.55 6.62 7.45
N ALA A 199 21.65 7.79 8.11
CA ALA A 199 22.43 7.95 9.34
C ALA A 199 21.85 7.14 10.52
N LYS A 200 20.53 6.99 10.60
CA LYS A 200 19.83 6.28 11.68
C LYS A 200 19.56 4.81 11.38
N GLY A 201 19.82 4.35 10.16
CA GLY A 201 19.51 2.99 9.69
C GLY A 201 18.00 2.72 9.60
N LEU A 202 17.23 3.70 9.14
CA LEU A 202 15.78 3.58 8.92
C LEU A 202 15.49 2.98 7.54
N SER A 203 14.40 2.23 7.41
CA SER A 203 13.88 1.71 6.15
C SER A 203 12.71 2.54 5.61
N VAL A 204 11.91 3.08 6.53
CA VAL A 204 10.71 3.88 6.21
C VAL A 204 10.65 5.09 7.14
N LEU A 205 10.24 6.25 6.63
CA LEU A 205 10.05 7.46 7.43
C LEU A 205 8.71 8.10 7.10
N TYR A 206 7.86 8.28 8.10
CA TYR A 206 6.61 9.02 8.01
C TYR A 206 6.78 10.36 8.72
N VAL A 207 6.42 11.43 8.03
CA VAL A 207 6.37 12.79 8.59
C VAL A 207 5.00 13.34 8.27
N GLY A 208 4.28 13.76 9.29
CA GLY A 208 2.94 14.26 9.13
C GLY A 208 2.49 15.19 10.24
N THR A 209 1.33 15.78 10.02
CA THR A 209 0.58 16.55 11.00
C THR A 209 -0.80 15.94 11.17
N ALA A 210 -1.15 15.63 12.41
CA ALA A 210 -2.50 15.28 12.83
C ALA A 210 -3.16 16.50 13.49
N THR A 211 -4.36 16.87 13.06
CA THR A 211 -5.16 17.96 13.63
C THR A 211 -6.51 17.45 14.09
N PHE A 212 -6.85 17.66 15.35
CA PHE A 212 -8.14 17.27 15.88
C PHE A 212 -9.23 18.19 15.31
N LYS A 213 -10.20 17.59 14.62
CA LYS A 213 -11.38 18.26 14.04
C LYS A 213 -12.71 17.67 14.52
N GLY A 214 -12.66 16.66 15.37
CA GLY A 214 -13.83 15.99 15.93
C GLY A 214 -14.76 16.97 16.64
N VAL A 215 -16.06 16.80 16.38
CA VAL A 215 -17.16 17.48 17.07
C VAL A 215 -18.16 16.44 17.54
N ASP A 216 -18.95 16.76 18.56
CA ASP A 216 -20.02 15.90 19.10
C ASP A 216 -19.58 14.46 19.40
N CYS A 217 -18.32 14.29 19.80
CA CYS A 217 -17.72 12.99 20.02
C CYS A 217 -18.33 12.30 21.24
N LYS A 218 -18.58 11.00 21.10
CA LYS A 218 -18.99 10.10 22.18
C LYS A 218 -17.74 9.48 22.81
N SER A 219 -17.75 9.27 24.13
CA SER A 219 -16.65 8.67 24.89
C SER A 219 -17.13 7.54 25.77
N SER A 220 -16.28 6.53 25.99
CA SER A 220 -16.54 5.46 26.97
C SER A 220 -16.38 5.93 28.42
N ASP A 221 -15.73 7.07 28.63
CA ASP A 221 -15.66 7.78 29.91
C ASP A 221 -15.90 9.28 29.66
N PRO A 222 -17.09 9.83 30.03
CA PRO A 222 -17.41 11.24 29.84
C PRO A 222 -16.64 12.17 30.81
N THR A 223 -15.92 11.63 31.79
CA THR A 223 -15.13 12.41 32.76
C THR A 223 -13.67 12.60 32.30
N TYR A 224 -13.29 12.04 31.16
CA TYR A 224 -11.97 12.26 30.57
C TYR A 224 -11.90 13.64 29.88
N GLU A 225 -10.87 14.42 30.22
CA GLU A 225 -10.70 15.80 29.76
C GLU A 225 -9.90 15.84 28.45
N PHE A 226 -10.52 15.42 27.34
CA PHE A 226 -9.87 15.42 26.01
C PHE A 226 -9.35 16.80 25.57
N GLU A 227 -9.82 17.89 26.17
CA GLU A 227 -9.34 19.25 25.91
C GLU A 227 -7.90 19.48 26.39
N LYS A 228 -7.36 18.62 27.26
CA LYS A 228 -5.95 18.65 27.67
C LYS A 228 -5.01 18.08 26.61
N LEU A 229 -5.53 17.29 25.67
CA LEU A 229 -4.71 16.75 24.58
C LEU A 229 -4.35 17.88 23.60
N PRO A 230 -3.12 17.89 23.05
CA PRO A 230 -2.76 18.84 22.01
C PRO A 230 -3.72 18.69 20.82
N LYS A 231 -4.20 19.80 20.26
CA LYS A 231 -5.11 19.75 19.09
C LYS A 231 -4.37 19.59 17.75
N THR A 232 -3.05 19.76 17.78
CA THR A 232 -2.17 19.56 16.62
C THR A 232 -0.95 18.79 17.07
N VAL A 233 -0.65 17.70 16.38
CA VAL A 233 0.50 16.85 16.63
C VAL A 233 1.30 16.68 15.35
N LYS A 234 2.56 17.12 15.37
CA LYS A 234 3.55 16.87 14.32
C LYS A 234 4.29 15.59 14.66
N PHE A 235 4.08 14.55 13.87
CA PHE A 235 4.71 13.26 14.08
C PHE A 235 5.84 13.02 13.10
N ARG A 236 6.86 12.31 13.59
CA ARG A 236 8.01 11.84 12.82
C ARG A 236 8.35 10.42 13.23
N PHE A 237 7.87 9.45 12.46
CA PHE A 237 8.07 8.03 12.73
C PHE A 237 9.11 7.45 11.79
N GLY A 238 10.31 7.19 12.33
CA GLY A 238 11.37 6.49 11.63
C GLY A 238 11.35 5.00 11.97
N PHE A 239 11.07 4.16 11.00
CA PHE A 239 10.94 2.71 11.19
C PHE A 239 12.22 1.98 10.78
N LYS A 240 12.68 1.06 11.63
CA LYS A 240 13.81 0.14 11.38
C LYS A 240 13.29 -1.25 11.02
N THR A 241 12.52 -1.31 9.94
CA THR A 241 11.65 -2.42 9.58
C THR A 241 11.92 -2.94 8.17
N PRO A 242 13.17 -3.29 7.82
CA PRO A 242 13.41 -3.95 6.54
C PRO A 242 12.53 -5.21 6.44
N THR A 243 11.89 -5.39 5.31
CA THR A 243 10.82 -6.38 5.12
C THR A 243 10.85 -6.89 3.69
N THR A 244 10.76 -8.21 3.53
CA THR A 244 10.63 -8.88 2.24
C THR A 244 9.16 -9.23 2.00
N TYR A 245 8.63 -8.83 0.86
CA TYR A 245 7.27 -9.15 0.41
C TYR A 245 7.35 -10.18 -0.71
N LYS A 246 6.83 -11.39 -0.47
CA LYS A 246 6.94 -12.51 -1.41
C LYS A 246 5.60 -12.88 -2.00
N ASN A 247 5.65 -13.28 -3.26
CA ASN A 247 4.58 -13.98 -3.96
C ASN A 247 3.22 -13.31 -3.77
N CYS A 248 3.19 -12.01 -4.01
CA CYS A 248 2.01 -11.20 -3.77
C CYS A 248 0.81 -11.70 -4.57
N GLN A 249 -0.37 -11.66 -3.95
CA GLN A 249 -1.66 -11.79 -4.60
C GLN A 249 -1.87 -10.59 -5.53
N ASN A 250 -2.69 -10.75 -6.55
CA ASN A 250 -2.90 -9.75 -7.57
C ASN A 250 -4.38 -9.70 -7.93
N THR A 251 -5.04 -8.65 -7.46
CA THR A 251 -6.47 -8.35 -7.63
C THR A 251 -6.89 -8.16 -9.09
N ASP A 252 -5.95 -7.90 -9.99
CA ASP A 252 -6.22 -7.80 -11.43
C ASP A 252 -6.36 -9.17 -12.11
N LEU A 253 -5.85 -10.23 -11.50
CA LEU A 253 -5.97 -11.58 -12.04
C LEU A 253 -7.40 -12.10 -11.88
N ARG A 254 -7.84 -12.88 -12.86
CA ARG A 254 -9.15 -13.53 -12.86
C ARG A 254 -8.98 -15.02 -12.61
N GLY A 255 -9.66 -15.53 -11.58
CA GLY A 255 -9.67 -16.95 -11.27
C GLY A 255 -9.96 -17.21 -9.80
N LYS A 256 -9.99 -18.48 -9.43
CA LYS A 256 -10.18 -18.89 -8.03
C LYS A 256 -8.86 -18.72 -7.27
N ALA A 257 -8.88 -17.97 -6.18
CA ALA A 257 -7.80 -17.92 -5.20
C ALA A 257 -7.70 -19.24 -4.40
N PHE A 258 -6.60 -19.44 -3.67
CA PHE A 258 -6.54 -20.53 -2.68
C PHE A 258 -7.41 -20.22 -1.46
N ASP A 259 -7.70 -21.24 -0.65
CA ASP A 259 -8.49 -21.04 0.58
C ASP A 259 -7.71 -20.13 1.54
N GLY A 260 -8.36 -19.05 2.00
CA GLY A 260 -7.73 -18.03 2.84
C GLY A 260 -6.98 -16.94 2.07
N GLU A 261 -7.07 -16.93 0.74
CA GLU A 261 -6.53 -15.86 -0.11
C GLU A 261 -7.65 -15.10 -0.81
N GLU A 262 -7.43 -13.80 -1.04
CA GLU A 262 -8.40 -12.89 -1.65
C GLU A 262 -8.30 -12.89 -3.18
N ALA A 263 -7.09 -13.09 -3.71
CA ALA A 263 -6.82 -13.12 -5.14
C ALA A 263 -5.76 -14.15 -5.52
N GLN A 264 -5.65 -14.41 -6.83
CA GLN A 264 -4.59 -15.27 -7.34
C GLN A 264 -3.21 -14.62 -7.17
N ARG A 265 -2.19 -15.44 -6.96
CA ARG A 265 -0.80 -15.00 -6.79
C ARG A 265 -0.12 -14.65 -8.11
N GLY A 266 0.80 -13.68 -8.05
CA GLY A 266 1.74 -13.33 -9.10
C GLY A 266 1.24 -12.33 -10.14
N VAL A 267 1.99 -12.20 -11.23
CA VAL A 267 1.70 -11.34 -12.38
C VAL A 267 1.72 -12.17 -13.65
N GLN A 268 0.83 -11.85 -14.60
CA GLN A 268 0.79 -12.46 -15.94
C GLN A 268 1.08 -11.38 -16.97
N VAL A 269 2.06 -11.61 -17.85
CA VAL A 269 2.56 -10.59 -18.79
C VAL A 269 2.18 -10.99 -20.21
N SER A 270 0.98 -10.59 -20.65
CA SER A 270 0.46 -10.90 -22.00
C SER A 270 0.65 -9.76 -23.00
N ASP A 271 0.61 -8.52 -22.51
CA ASP A 271 0.80 -7.25 -23.22
C ASP A 271 1.71 -6.34 -22.36
N PRO A 272 2.07 -5.10 -22.76
CA PRO A 272 2.65 -4.14 -21.83
C PRO A 272 1.81 -4.07 -20.54
N THR A 273 2.36 -4.64 -19.48
CA THR A 273 1.69 -4.87 -18.20
C THR A 273 2.32 -3.95 -17.18
N THR A 274 1.51 -3.35 -16.32
CA THR A 274 2.00 -2.66 -15.14
C THR A 274 1.76 -3.53 -13.92
N ALA A 275 2.73 -3.63 -13.03
CA ALA A 275 2.56 -4.05 -11.64
C ALA A 275 2.83 -2.83 -10.75
N GLN A 276 1.96 -2.60 -9.77
CA GLN A 276 2.10 -1.50 -8.82
C GLN A 276 2.35 -2.07 -7.43
N ILE A 277 3.50 -1.77 -6.87
CA ILE A 277 3.73 -1.89 -5.43
C ILE A 277 2.87 -0.82 -4.75
N THR A 278 1.98 -1.25 -3.87
CA THR A 278 1.13 -0.37 -3.09
C THR A 278 1.59 -0.41 -1.65
N LEU A 279 1.83 0.76 -1.04
CA LEU A 279 2.10 0.86 0.40
C LEU A 279 0.93 1.55 1.12
N HIS A 280 0.12 0.79 1.86
CA HIS A 280 -1.03 1.27 2.62
C HIS A 280 -0.57 2.02 3.89
N VAL A 281 -0.69 3.35 3.87
CA VAL A 281 -0.09 4.21 4.90
C VAL A 281 -0.91 4.34 6.18
N ASP A 282 -2.05 3.68 6.24
CA ASP A 282 -2.94 3.58 7.39
C ASP A 282 -2.57 2.44 8.36
N HIS A 283 -1.81 1.43 7.92
CA HIS A 283 -1.41 0.28 8.77
C HIS A 283 -0.85 0.69 10.14
N PRO A 284 0.09 1.67 10.24
CA PRO A 284 0.64 2.10 11.53
C PRO A 284 -0.39 2.65 12.52
N PHE A 285 -1.62 2.95 12.07
CA PHE A 285 -2.68 3.57 12.84
C PHE A 285 -3.84 2.62 13.17
N TRP A 286 -3.78 1.37 12.71
CA TRP A 286 -4.76 0.34 13.01
C TRP A 286 -4.79 -0.02 14.49
N ASN A 287 -5.98 -0.34 15.00
CA ASN A 287 -6.17 -0.79 16.38
C ASN A 287 -6.02 -2.31 16.57
N THR A 288 -5.70 -3.06 15.53
CA THR A 288 -5.58 -4.53 15.55
C THR A 288 -4.61 -5.00 14.49
N VAL A 289 -3.85 -6.09 14.73
CA VAL A 289 -3.00 -6.74 13.71
C VAL A 289 -3.77 -7.55 12.67
N ASP A 290 -5.06 -7.74 12.91
CA ASP A 290 -5.99 -8.36 11.96
C ASP A 290 -6.41 -7.34 10.90
N HIS A 291 -6.18 -7.64 9.63
CA HIS A 291 -6.39 -6.69 8.53
C HIS A 291 -7.88 -6.47 8.23
N ASP A 292 -8.76 -7.40 8.59
CA ASP A 292 -10.19 -7.35 8.25
C ASP A 292 -11.05 -6.50 9.22
N ALA A 293 -10.49 -6.08 10.36
CA ALA A 293 -11.26 -5.49 11.46
C ALA A 293 -10.69 -4.16 12.01
N SER A 294 -9.85 -3.47 11.23
CA SER A 294 -9.13 -2.28 11.68
C SER A 294 -9.91 -0.97 11.51
N ASP A 295 -10.00 -0.22 12.60
CA ASP A 295 -10.36 1.20 12.62
C ASP A 295 -9.10 2.04 12.88
N LEU A 296 -9.08 3.29 12.38
CA LEU A 296 -7.98 4.23 12.61
C LEU A 296 -8.20 5.08 13.87
N TYR A 297 -7.16 5.23 14.70
CA TYR A 297 -7.21 6.04 15.92
C TYR A 297 -5.92 6.83 16.13
N PHE A 298 -6.02 8.03 16.71
CA PHE A 298 -4.86 8.90 16.99
C PHE A 298 -4.80 9.44 18.43
N ASP A 299 -5.84 9.33 19.25
CA ASP A 299 -5.82 9.87 20.63
C ASP A 299 -4.67 9.31 21.47
N GLN A 300 -4.34 8.03 21.30
CA GLN A 300 -3.23 7.39 22.01
C GLN A 300 -1.87 8.00 21.67
N MET A 301 -1.72 8.50 20.45
CA MET A 301 -0.53 9.21 19.99
C MET A 301 -0.53 10.66 20.53
N ALA A 302 -1.68 11.34 20.47
CA ALA A 302 -1.83 12.69 21.01
C ALA A 302 -1.66 12.75 22.53
N ALA A 303 -2.06 11.71 23.26
CA ALA A 303 -1.99 11.61 24.72
C ALA A 303 -0.58 11.62 25.30
N ILE A 304 0.43 11.32 24.47
CA ILE A 304 1.84 11.29 24.87
C ILE A 304 2.73 12.21 24.04
N ALA A 305 2.17 12.91 23.05
CA ALA A 305 2.89 13.94 22.33
C ALA A 305 3.44 14.98 23.32
N SER A 306 4.61 15.54 23.01
CA SER A 306 5.23 16.55 23.84
C SER A 306 4.34 17.80 23.98
N PRO A 307 4.59 18.69 24.97
CA PRO A 307 3.78 19.90 25.15
C PRO A 307 3.73 20.83 23.92
N ASP A 308 4.76 20.81 23.07
CA ASP A 308 4.80 21.54 21.79
C ASP A 308 4.17 20.76 20.61
N GLY A 309 3.54 19.61 20.90
CA GLY A 309 2.84 18.79 19.94
C GLY A 309 3.76 17.99 19.02
N THR A 310 4.95 17.61 19.46
CA THR A 310 5.85 16.74 18.68
C THR A 310 5.75 15.29 19.14
N LEU A 311 5.94 14.36 18.21
CA LEU A 311 5.82 12.94 18.50
C LEU A 311 6.79 12.12 17.66
N THR A 312 7.54 11.22 18.30
CA THR A 312 8.47 10.31 17.62
C THR A 312 8.15 8.84 17.92
N ILE A 313 8.77 7.92 17.17
CA ILE A 313 8.59 6.48 17.41
C ILE A 313 9.10 6.06 18.81
N ASP A 314 10.14 6.72 19.32
CA ASP A 314 10.71 6.44 20.64
C ASP A 314 9.76 6.83 21.78
N ASP A 315 8.85 7.79 21.53
CA ASP A 315 7.81 8.14 22.47
C ASP A 315 6.74 7.04 22.56
N LEU A 316 6.43 6.37 21.44
CA LEU A 316 5.50 5.23 21.42
C LEU A 316 6.04 4.04 22.22
N ALA A 317 7.36 3.88 22.32
CA ALA A 317 7.97 2.79 23.09
C ALA A 317 7.65 2.85 24.60
N LYS A 318 7.17 4.00 25.09
CA LYS A 318 6.77 4.22 26.48
C LYS A 318 5.35 3.75 26.79
N LEU A 319 4.57 3.37 25.75
CA LEU A 319 3.17 2.99 25.88
C LEU A 319 2.98 1.47 25.88
N ASP A 320 2.06 1.02 26.73
CA ASP A 320 1.46 -0.31 26.67
C ASP A 320 0.18 -0.23 25.81
N PHE A 321 0.23 -0.82 24.62
CA PHE A 321 -0.90 -0.79 23.68
C PHE A 321 -2.08 -1.63 24.16
N THR A 322 -1.91 -2.51 25.14
CA THR A 322 -2.99 -3.28 25.74
C THR A 322 -3.71 -2.53 26.86
N SER A 323 -3.20 -1.36 27.26
CA SER A 323 -3.73 -0.55 28.36
C SER A 323 -3.25 0.91 28.26
N PHE A 324 -3.79 1.67 27.30
CA PHE A 324 -3.32 3.04 27.07
C PHE A 324 -3.60 3.98 28.24
N LYS A 325 -2.60 4.81 28.55
CA LYS A 325 -2.67 5.91 29.51
C LYS A 325 -2.11 7.18 28.87
N ASP A 326 -2.57 8.32 29.33
CA ASP A 326 -1.97 9.60 28.95
C ASP A 326 -0.68 9.90 29.72
N SER A 327 -0.06 11.04 29.40
CA SER A 327 1.17 11.52 30.06
C SER A 327 1.03 11.79 31.56
N GLU A 328 -0.19 11.93 32.09
CA GLU A 328 -0.48 12.04 33.53
C GLU A 328 -0.75 10.67 34.18
N GLY A 329 -0.77 9.59 33.40
CA GLY A 329 -1.05 8.23 33.84
C GLY A 329 -2.55 7.90 33.97
N LYS A 330 -3.44 8.78 33.49
CA LYS A 330 -4.89 8.53 33.49
C LYS A 330 -5.23 7.53 32.37
N PRO A 331 -6.08 6.52 32.64
CA PRO A 331 -6.61 5.64 31.60
C PRO A 331 -7.21 6.42 30.44
N LEU A 332 -6.79 6.12 29.21
CA LEU A 332 -7.32 6.75 28.01
C LEU A 332 -8.59 6.02 27.56
N PRO A 333 -9.77 6.66 27.49
CA PRO A 333 -10.99 6.01 27.03
C PRO A 333 -11.05 5.88 25.50
N TRP A 334 -12.02 5.10 25.04
CA TRP A 334 -12.43 5.10 23.64
C TRP A 334 -13.20 6.38 23.33
N ARG A 335 -12.95 6.95 22.15
CA ARG A 335 -13.67 8.10 21.62
C ARG A 335 -14.05 7.81 20.18
N SER A 336 -15.28 8.18 19.80
CA SER A 336 -15.69 8.22 18.41
C SER A 336 -16.35 9.56 18.12
N CYS A 337 -15.92 10.19 17.03
CA CYS A 337 -16.48 11.43 16.51
C CYS A 337 -17.28 11.17 15.22
N ILE A 338 -17.50 9.90 14.85
CA ILE A 338 -18.35 9.50 13.73
C ILE A 338 -19.70 9.05 14.29
N ALA A 339 -20.78 9.73 13.88
CA ALA A 339 -22.10 9.63 14.52
C ALA A 339 -22.61 8.19 14.68
N ASP A 340 -22.43 7.37 13.64
CA ASP A 340 -22.95 6.01 13.53
C ASP A 340 -21.94 4.93 13.94
N LYS A 341 -20.71 5.30 14.29
CA LYS A 341 -19.71 4.34 14.80
C LYS A 341 -19.89 4.18 16.32
N PRO A 342 -20.20 2.96 16.82
CA PRO A 342 -20.36 2.72 18.24
C PRO A 342 -19.05 2.93 19.00
N VAL A 343 -19.13 3.50 20.20
CA VAL A 343 -17.97 3.63 21.08
C VAL A 343 -17.76 2.33 21.85
N LYS A 344 -16.58 1.75 21.74
CA LYS A 344 -16.17 0.56 22.51
C LYS A 344 -16.16 0.89 24.01
N SER A 345 -16.48 -0.08 24.87
CA SER A 345 -16.55 0.14 26.32
C SER A 345 -15.18 0.07 27.00
N GLY A 346 -15.06 0.68 28.18
CA GLY A 346 -13.86 0.62 29.01
C GLY A 346 -12.69 1.48 28.51
N MET A 347 -11.49 1.14 28.96
CA MET A 347 -10.24 1.80 28.56
C MET A 347 -9.80 1.33 27.16
N ARG A 348 -9.15 2.23 26.43
CA ARG A 348 -8.59 1.95 25.11
C ARG A 348 -7.47 0.91 25.20
N LYS A 349 -7.54 -0.08 24.30
CA LYS A 349 -6.53 -1.10 24.08
C LYS A 349 -6.59 -1.60 22.65
N PHE A 350 -5.45 -1.97 22.09
CA PHE A 350 -5.35 -2.55 20.75
C PHE A 350 -5.16 -4.05 20.81
N ASP A 351 -5.60 -4.72 19.76
CA ASP A 351 -5.62 -6.18 19.67
C ASP A 351 -4.38 -6.70 18.94
N SER A 352 -3.62 -7.57 19.59
CA SER A 352 -2.47 -8.23 18.97
C SER A 352 -2.86 -9.50 18.22
N GLY A 353 -4.15 -9.85 18.16
CA GLY A 353 -4.61 -11.09 17.53
C GLY A 353 -3.88 -12.31 18.09
N SER A 354 -3.27 -13.09 17.21
CA SER A 354 -2.44 -14.25 17.56
C SER A 354 -0.99 -13.90 17.93
N VAL A 355 -0.56 -12.65 17.73
CA VAL A 355 0.82 -12.22 17.99
C VAL A 355 1.07 -12.13 19.50
N PRO A 356 2.10 -12.80 20.04
CA PRO A 356 2.37 -12.77 21.48
C PRO A 356 2.70 -11.36 21.99
N VAL A 357 2.30 -11.07 23.23
CA VAL A 357 2.59 -9.80 23.94
C VAL A 357 3.30 -10.08 25.25
N ASN A 358 4.49 -9.50 25.43
CA ASN A 358 5.26 -9.63 26.65
C ASN A 358 6.33 -8.53 26.72
N ALA A 359 6.13 -7.54 27.59
CA ALA A 359 7.04 -6.40 27.75
C ALA A 359 8.48 -6.76 28.16
N SER A 360 8.70 -7.97 28.70
CA SER A 360 10.02 -8.45 29.13
C SER A 360 10.66 -9.46 28.17
N ALA A 361 9.95 -9.88 27.12
CA ALA A 361 10.48 -10.84 26.16
C ALA A 361 11.48 -10.17 25.20
N ALA A 362 12.24 -11.00 24.49
CA ALA A 362 12.99 -10.56 23.34
C ALA A 362 12.03 -10.08 22.23
N PRO A 363 12.35 -9.02 21.47
CA PRO A 363 11.49 -8.48 20.41
C PRO A 363 11.13 -9.50 19.33
N GLU A 364 11.95 -10.53 19.12
CA GLU A 364 11.70 -11.62 18.17
C GLU A 364 10.62 -12.61 18.66
N SER A 365 10.23 -12.55 19.94
CA SER A 365 9.33 -13.52 20.56
C SER A 365 7.96 -12.94 20.95
N ALA A 366 7.88 -11.63 21.20
CA ALA A 366 6.62 -10.96 21.51
C ALA A 366 6.71 -9.44 21.25
N LEU A 367 5.56 -8.81 21.02
CA LEU A 367 5.42 -7.35 21.05
C LEU A 367 5.59 -6.86 22.50
N ARG A 368 6.47 -5.89 22.73
CA ARG A 368 6.78 -5.42 24.09
C ARG A 368 6.07 -4.13 24.46
N ASN A 369 5.80 -3.28 23.49
CA ASN A 369 5.22 -1.95 23.67
C ASN A 369 4.54 -1.47 22.37
N TYR A 370 4.00 -0.25 22.39
CA TYR A 370 3.28 0.30 21.24
C TYR A 370 4.19 0.60 20.04
N ALA A 371 5.48 0.93 20.23
CA ALA A 371 6.41 1.07 19.10
C ALA A 371 6.62 -0.25 18.35
N ASP A 372 6.72 -1.38 19.07
CA ASP A 372 6.79 -2.71 18.44
C ASP A 372 5.50 -3.02 17.69
N PHE A 373 4.32 -2.74 18.28
CA PHE A 373 3.02 -2.93 17.63
C PHE A 373 2.90 -2.13 16.33
N VAL A 374 3.18 -0.82 16.37
CA VAL A 374 3.11 0.05 15.19
C VAL A 374 4.14 -0.36 14.13
N SER A 375 5.34 -0.78 14.53
CA SER A 375 6.36 -1.29 13.59
C SER A 375 5.98 -2.63 12.96
N TYR A 376 5.32 -3.51 13.73
CA TYR A 376 4.79 -4.77 13.25
C TYR A 376 3.72 -4.54 12.16
N GLN A 377 2.81 -3.60 12.41
CA GLN A 377 1.78 -3.20 11.44
C GLN A 377 2.37 -2.52 10.22
N GLN A 378 3.30 -1.59 10.42
CA GLN A 378 3.99 -0.92 9.33
C GLN A 378 4.67 -1.94 8.39
N SER A 379 5.21 -3.04 8.93
CA SER A 379 5.82 -4.09 8.10
C SER A 379 4.85 -4.91 7.25
N THR A 380 3.53 -4.77 7.43
CA THR A 380 2.53 -5.44 6.57
C THR A 380 1.97 -4.52 5.50
N GLN A 381 2.40 -3.25 5.43
CA GLN A 381 1.82 -2.22 4.56
C GLN A 381 1.99 -2.46 3.05
N GLY A 382 2.81 -3.43 2.63
CA GLY A 382 3.18 -3.62 1.23
C GLY A 382 2.31 -4.66 0.51
N HIS A 383 1.73 -4.25 -0.60
CA HIS A 383 0.79 -5.00 -1.42
C HIS A 383 1.14 -4.87 -2.91
N LEU A 384 0.44 -5.65 -3.75
CA LEU A 384 0.49 -5.58 -5.21
C LEU A 384 -0.88 -5.19 -5.77
N ASN A 385 -0.90 -4.17 -6.63
CA ASN A 385 -2.07 -3.66 -7.35
C ASN A 385 -3.24 -3.35 -6.39
N ALA A 386 -3.05 -2.34 -5.55
CA ALA A 386 -3.93 -2.01 -4.42
C ALA A 386 -3.83 -3.07 -3.30
N ASP A 387 -4.83 -3.93 -3.13
CA ASP A 387 -4.96 -4.77 -1.93
C ASP A 387 -4.24 -6.13 -1.98
N GLY A 388 -3.56 -6.49 -3.08
CA GLY A 388 -2.95 -7.80 -3.24
C GLY A 388 -1.93 -8.17 -2.15
N LEU A 389 -2.36 -8.96 -1.16
CA LEU A 389 -1.58 -9.37 0.01
C LEU A 389 -0.32 -10.13 -0.39
N CYS A 390 0.78 -9.90 0.32
CA CYS A 390 2.04 -10.64 0.14
C CYS A 390 2.37 -11.52 1.36
N ALA A 391 3.12 -12.59 1.14
CA ALA A 391 3.77 -13.27 2.25
C ALA A 391 4.88 -12.37 2.81
N VAL A 392 4.69 -11.90 4.04
CA VAL A 392 5.59 -10.96 4.71
C VAL A 392 6.69 -11.69 5.47
N GLU A 393 7.95 -11.44 5.13
CA GLU A 393 9.11 -11.87 5.89
C GLU A 393 9.82 -10.67 6.51
N ARG A 394 9.68 -10.51 7.83
CA ARG A 394 10.31 -9.43 8.59
C ARG A 394 11.83 -9.65 8.69
N ARG A 395 12.61 -8.67 8.26
CA ARG A 395 14.09 -8.65 8.35
C ARG A 395 14.60 -7.87 9.56
N PHE A 396 13.74 -7.67 10.56
CA PHE A 396 14.05 -7.01 11.82
C PHE A 396 13.56 -7.87 13.00
N ALA A 397 13.90 -7.46 14.21
CA ALA A 397 13.47 -8.15 15.42
C ALA A 397 11.97 -7.95 15.64
N ALA A 398 11.18 -8.99 15.34
CA ALA A 398 9.74 -9.04 15.52
C ALA A 398 9.26 -10.48 15.67
N PRO A 399 8.09 -10.71 16.30
CA PRO A 399 7.44 -12.02 16.30
C PRO A 399 7.19 -12.50 14.86
N ARG A 400 7.31 -13.81 14.65
CA ARG A 400 7.14 -14.47 13.34
C ARG A 400 5.85 -15.25 13.27
#